data_AF-A0A560IXX7-F1
#
_entry.id   AF-A0A560IXX7-F1
#
_cell.length_a   1.000
_cell.length_b   1.000
_cell.length_c   1.000
_cell.angle_alpha   90.00
_cell.angle_beta   90.00
_cell.angle_gamma   90.00
#
_symmetry.space_group_name_H-M   'P 1'
#
loop_
_entity.id
_entity.type
_entity.pdbx_description
1 polymer ?
#
loop_
_entity_poly.entity_id
_entity_poly.type
_entity_poly.pdbx_seq_one_letter_code
_entity_poly.pdbx_strand_id
1 'polypeptide(L)'
;MASVPLAPQPLPAALLRAAVIHHRLVDAFIQLTRTELARQRDDYARDSLNELLDVLKAQLAVYGPDAVVPSPAGMLTGMPTGLEAANLP
;
A
#
# COMPACT_ATOMS: atom_id res chain seq x y z
N MET A 1 22.50 3.91 -36.13
CA MET A 1 21.33 3.21 -35.55
C MET A 1 20.96 3.96 -34.28
N ALA A 2 19.83 4.65 -34.27
CA ALA A 2 19.41 5.46 -33.12
C ALA A 2 18.61 4.59 -32.15
N SER A 3 19.12 4.46 -30.92
CA SER A 3 18.44 3.76 -29.83
C SER A 3 17.24 4.62 -29.39
N VAL A 4 16.02 4.13 -29.65
CA VAL A 4 14.80 4.79 -29.16
C VAL A 4 14.73 4.56 -27.65
N PRO A 5 14.71 5.61 -26.82
CA PRO A 5 14.47 5.43 -25.39
C PRO A 5 13.03 4.97 -25.21
N LEU A 6 12.83 3.71 -24.81
CA LEU A 6 11.52 3.25 -24.35
C LEU A 6 11.25 3.94 -23.01
N ALA A 7 10.45 5.00 -23.05
CA ALA A 7 9.84 5.51 -21.83
C ALA A 7 9.01 4.39 -21.19
N PRO A 8 9.03 4.25 -19.85
CA PRO A 8 8.20 3.27 -19.17
C PRO A 8 6.74 3.52 -19.51
N GLN A 9 6.08 2.50 -20.06
CA GLN A 9 4.66 2.56 -20.39
C GLN A 9 3.85 2.59 -19.09
N PRO A 10 2.80 3.43 -19.00
CA PRO A 10 1.95 3.46 -17.83
C PRO A 10 1.24 2.11 -17.65
N LEU A 11 1.09 1.68 -16.40
CA LEU A 11 0.40 0.43 -16.08
C LEU A 11 -1.09 0.52 -16.47
N PRO A 12 -1.71 -0.57 -16.93
CA PRO A 12 -3.15 -0.59 -17.21
C PRO A 12 -3.98 -0.22 -15.98
N ALA A 13 -5.04 0.58 -16.17
CA ALA A 13 -5.91 1.03 -15.08
C ALA A 13 -6.54 -0.13 -14.29
N ALA A 14 -6.87 -1.24 -14.97
CA ALA A 14 -7.38 -2.45 -14.32
C ALA A 14 -6.36 -3.07 -13.35
N LEU A 15 -5.07 -3.04 -13.69
CA LEU A 15 -3.99 -3.54 -12.85
C LEU A 15 -3.80 -2.66 -11.62
N LEU A 16 -3.83 -1.33 -11.79
CA LEU A 16 -3.79 -0.39 -10.67
C LEU A 16 -4.97 -0.59 -9.72
N ARG A 17 -6.19 -0.79 -10.25
CA ARG A 17 -7.38 -1.08 -9.43
C ARG A 17 -7.23 -2.41 -8.70
N ALA A 18 -6.75 -3.46 -9.36
CA ALA A 18 -6.51 -4.76 -8.73
C ALA A 18 -5.50 -4.65 -7.59
N ALA A 19 -4.42 -3.89 -7.77
CA ALA A 19 -3.43 -3.63 -6.73
C ALA A 19 -4.03 -2.92 -5.50
N VAL A 20 -4.85 -1.89 -5.71
CA VAL A 20 -5.55 -1.19 -4.62
C VAL A 20 -6.51 -2.11 -3.86
N ILE A 21 -7.25 -2.96 -4.57
CA ILE A 21 -8.15 -3.94 -3.96
C ILE A 21 -7.34 -4.94 -3.14
N HIS A 22 -6.28 -5.51 -3.72
CA HIS A 22 -5.42 -6.47 -3.04
C HIS A 22 -4.80 -5.88 -1.77
N HIS A 23 -4.26 -4.66 -1.83
CA HIS A 23 -3.74 -3.95 -0.66
C HIS A 23 -4.77 -3.85 0.47
N ARG A 24 -6.01 -3.47 0.16
CA ARG A 24 -7.10 -3.39 1.15
C ARG A 24 -7.46 -4.76 1.73
N LEU A 25 -7.44 -5.80 0.91
CA LEU A 25 -7.71 -7.17 1.38
C LEU A 25 -6.61 -7.66 2.32
N VAL A 26 -5.34 -7.44 1.99
CA VAL A 26 -4.21 -7.81 2.85
C VAL A 26 -4.29 -7.08 4.19
N ASP A 27 -4.57 -5.77 4.19
CA ASP A 27 -4.74 -5.00 5.43
C ASP A 27 -5.91 -5.54 6.27
N ALA A 28 -7.06 -5.84 5.66
CA ALA A 28 -8.19 -6.45 6.34
C ALA A 28 -7.85 -7.83 6.94
N PHE A 29 -7.12 -8.68 6.20
CA PHE A 29 -6.66 -9.97 6.70
C PHE A 29 -5.71 -9.82 7.89
N ILE A 30 -4.79 -8.85 7.87
CA ILE A 30 -3.91 -8.56 9.00
C ILE A 30 -4.73 -8.26 10.27
N GLN A 31 -5.77 -7.42 10.16
CA GLN A 31 -6.61 -7.08 11.32
C GLN A 31 -7.42 -8.29 11.82
N LEU A 32 -7.94 -9.11 10.91
CA LEU A 32 -8.63 -10.36 11.27
C LEU A 32 -7.69 -11.35 11.97
N THR A 33 -6.49 -11.58 11.42
CA THR A 33 -5.49 -12.47 12.01
C THR A 33 -5.06 -11.99 13.40
N ARG A 34 -4.87 -10.68 13.61
CA ARG A 34 -4.59 -10.11 14.94
C ARG A 34 -5.74 -10.33 15.92
N THR A 35 -6.97 -10.16 15.46
CA THR A 35 -8.18 -10.37 16.28
C THR A 35 -8.30 -11.84 16.70
N GLU A 36 -7.99 -12.76 15.78
CA GLU A 36 -8.00 -14.19 16.07
C GLU A 36 -6.87 -14.59 17.04
N LEU A 37 -5.66 -14.08 16.81
CA LEU A 37 -4.50 -14.29 17.70
C LEU A 37 -4.80 -13.87 19.14
N ALA A 38 -5.52 -12.76 19.34
CA ALA A 38 -5.90 -12.28 20.66
C ALA A 38 -6.87 -13.22 21.41
N ARG A 39 -7.60 -14.08 20.68
CA ARG A 39 -8.55 -15.04 21.24
C ARG A 39 -7.93 -16.43 21.44
N GLN A 40 -6.80 -16.69 20.79
CA GLN A 40 -6.23 -18.02 20.73
C GLN A 40 -5.44 -18.40 21.99
N ARG A 41 -5.79 -19.57 22.55
CA ARG A 41 -5.19 -20.16 23.76
C ARG A 41 -4.24 -21.30 23.47
N ASP A 42 -4.34 -21.90 22.29
CA ASP A 42 -3.48 -22.99 21.85
C ASP A 42 -2.19 -22.43 21.26
N ASP A 43 -1.05 -22.90 21.77
CA ASP A 43 0.28 -22.38 21.39
C ASP A 43 0.62 -22.67 19.93
N TYR A 44 0.28 -23.86 19.43
CA TYR A 44 0.54 -24.23 18.03
C TYR A 44 -0.21 -23.33 17.05
N ALA A 45 -1.49 -23.07 17.32
CA ALA A 45 -2.30 -22.17 16.52
C ALA A 45 -1.83 -20.71 16.63
N ARG A 46 -1.36 -20.27 17.80
CA ARG A 46 -0.76 -18.93 17.96
C ARG A 46 0.49 -18.79 17.10
N ASP A 47 1.38 -19.77 17.11
CA ASP A 47 2.59 -19.77 16.29
C ASP A 47 2.24 -19.74 14.79
N SER A 48 1.30 -20.58 14.37
CA SER A 48 0.81 -20.60 12.97
C SER A 48 0.21 -19.25 12.55
N LEU A 49 -0.56 -18.60 13.42
CA LEU A 49 -1.15 -17.28 13.15
C LEU A 49 -0.10 -16.17 13.12
N ASN A 50 0.96 -16.25 13.94
CA ASN A 50 2.08 -15.32 13.90
C ASN A 50 2.87 -15.45 12.58
N GLU A 51 3.15 -16.68 12.14
CA GLU A 51 3.79 -16.92 10.84
C GLU A 51 2.96 -16.35 9.69
N LEU A 52 1.65 -16.59 9.69
CA LEU A 52 0.74 -16.01 8.70
C LEU A 52 0.77 -14.48 8.75
N LEU A 53 0.77 -13.89 9.94
CA LEU A 53 0.80 -12.44 10.12
C LEU A 53 2.08 -11.84 9.53
N ASP A 54 3.22 -12.51 9.64
CA ASP A 54 4.48 -12.05 9.08
C ASP A 54 4.50 -12.13 7.55
N VAL A 55 3.92 -13.17 6.96
CA VAL A 55 3.71 -13.26 5.50
C VAL A 55 2.82 -12.11 5.00
N LEU A 56 1.71 -11.83 5.69
CA LEU A 56 0.80 -10.75 5.30
C LEU A 56 1.45 -9.37 5.41
N LYS A 57 2.24 -9.10 6.46
CA LYS A 57 3.01 -7.84 6.58
C LYS A 57 4.03 -7.69 5.45
N ALA A 58 4.71 -8.78 5.08
CA ALA A 58 5.65 -8.76 3.95
C ALA A 58 4.93 -8.43 2.64
N GLN A 59 3.73 -8.99 2.42
CA GLN A 59 2.90 -8.65 1.26
C GLN A 59 2.42 -7.19 1.29
N LEU A 60 2.09 -6.64 2.47
CA LEU A 60 1.70 -5.24 2.61
C LEU A 60 2.84 -4.28 2.28
N ALA A 61 4.08 -4.63 2.64
CA ALA A 61 5.27 -3.82 2.37
C ALA A 61 5.51 -3.60 0.86
N VAL A 62 5.00 -4.49 0.00
CA VAL A 62 5.04 -4.37 -1.48
C VAL A 62 4.17 -3.20 -2.00
N TYR A 63 3.44 -2.51 -1.13
CA TYR A 63 2.66 -1.31 -1.49
C TYR A 63 3.16 -0.03 -0.82
N GLY A 64 4.28 -0.10 -0.07
CA GLY A 64 4.87 1.05 0.62
C GLY A 64 5.46 2.10 -0.32
N PRO A 65 5.90 3.27 0.19
CA PRO A 65 6.42 4.37 -0.62
C PRO A 65 7.68 4.01 -1.45
N ASP A 66 8.45 3.00 -1.01
CA ASP A 66 9.58 2.43 -1.76
C ASP A 66 9.16 1.34 -2.75
N ALA A 67 7.93 0.86 -2.66
CA ALA A 67 7.41 -0.09 -3.60
C ALA A 67 6.97 0.64 -4.85
N VAL A 68 7.80 0.50 -5.88
CA VAL A 68 7.69 1.04 -7.23
C VAL A 68 6.25 0.92 -7.77
N VAL A 69 5.44 1.94 -7.49
CA VAL A 69 4.24 2.29 -8.23
C VAL A 69 4.50 3.69 -8.77
N PRO A 70 4.60 3.89 -10.09
CA PRO A 70 4.50 5.22 -10.66
C PRO A 70 3.10 5.73 -10.34
N SER A 71 2.97 6.47 -9.24
CA SER A 71 1.71 7.06 -8.86
C SER A 71 1.38 8.18 -9.85
N PRO A 72 0.24 8.13 -10.57
CA PRO A 72 -0.25 9.29 -11.31
C PRO A 72 -0.65 10.46 -10.38
N ALA A 73 -0.65 10.26 -9.05
CA ALA A 73 -0.90 11.32 -8.09
C ALA A 73 0.24 12.35 -7.99
N GLY A 74 1.39 12.11 -8.62
CA GLY A 74 2.42 13.13 -8.82
C GLY A 74 1.95 14.35 -9.64
N MET A 75 0.75 14.30 -10.26
CA MET A 75 0.12 15.46 -10.90
C MET A 75 -0.96 16.16 -10.05
N LEU A 76 -1.31 15.68 -8.86
CA LEU A 76 -2.35 16.31 -8.01
C LEU A 76 -1.84 16.91 -6.69
N THR A 77 -0.57 16.71 -6.33
CA THR A 77 0.06 17.30 -5.14
C THR A 77 0.79 18.63 -5.41
N GLY A 78 0.50 19.27 -6.54
CA GLY A 78 1.01 20.61 -6.91
C GLY A 78 0.11 21.78 -6.50
N MET A 79 -0.91 21.58 -5.67
CA MET A 79 -1.66 22.70 -5.11
C MET A 79 -1.05 23.08 -3.76
N PRO A 80 -0.35 24.23 -3.64
CA PRO A 80 0.02 24.75 -2.33
C PRO A 80 -1.27 25.09 -1.58
N THR A 81 -1.63 24.26 -0.61
CA THR A 81 -2.52 24.67 0.48
C THR A 81 -1.78 25.68 1.35
N GLY A 82 -1.62 26.89 0.82
CA GLY A 82 -1.32 28.09 1.59
C GLY A 82 -2.64 28.67 2.06
N LEU A 83 -3.02 28.32 3.28
CA LEU A 83 -3.95 29.12 4.07
C LEU A 83 -3.39 30.54 4.15
N GLU A 84 -3.91 31.44 3.32
CA GLU A 84 -3.79 32.88 3.51
C GLU A 84 -4.60 33.23 4.77
N ALA A 85 -3.97 32.97 5.91
CA ALA A 85 -4.43 33.45 7.19
C ALA A 85 -4.23 34.96 7.18
N ALA A 86 -5.38 35.64 7.12
CA ALA A 86 -5.55 37.03 7.50
C ALA A 86 -4.59 37.45 8.62
N ASN A 87 -3.73 38.42 8.33
CA ASN A 87 -3.27 39.35 9.35
C ASN A 87 -2.88 40.69 8.70
N LEU A 88 -3.80 41.66 8.82
CA LEU A 88 -3.49 43.08 8.86
C LEU A 88 -2.55 43.35 10.05
N PRO A 89 -1.64 44.32 9.94
CA PRO A 89 -2.01 45.73 10.15
C PRO A 89 -1.73 46.66 8.96
#